data_AF-A0A9P1III5-F1
#
_entry.id   AF-A0A9P1III5-F1
#
_cell.length_a   1.000
_cell.length_b   1.000
_cell.length_c   1.000
_cell.angle_alpha   90.00
_cell.angle_beta   90.00
_cell.angle_gamma   90.00
#
_symmetry.space_group_name_H-M   'P 1'
#
loop_
_entity.id
_entity.type
_entity.pdbx_description
1 polymer ?
#
loop_
_entity_poly.entity_id
_entity_poly.type
_entity_poly.pdbx_seq_one_letter_code
_entity_poly.pdbx_strand_id
1 'polypeptide(L)'
;MTSYASVVDRIYKRHASEKYSNISYLHHPSGVTVVVLREIPESEVISVEYGATKKHGVDRSNVAVVGKGKKGGVVLQTDTKLCTIKCADGSEITVRSGVKGTLVEMNDRLKTQPDLIRTAPENQGYIAVVTYGAGIRETDGFGEVLPQKRLKLQKL
;
A
#
# COMPACT_ATOMS: atom_id res chain seq x y z
N MET A 1 17.62 -12.71 24.49
CA MET A 1 17.11 -13.02 23.14
C MET A 1 17.16 -11.75 22.31
N THR A 2 18.16 -11.62 21.43
CA THR A 2 18.38 -10.38 20.67
C THR A 2 17.32 -10.27 19.57
N SER A 3 16.51 -9.21 19.61
CA SER A 3 15.52 -8.92 18.58
C SER A 3 15.86 -7.59 17.93
N TYR A 4 15.78 -7.55 16.60
CA TYR A 4 16.13 -6.39 15.80
C TYR A 4 14.89 -5.90 15.06
N ALA A 5 14.78 -4.58 14.88
CA ALA A 5 13.80 -4.02 13.94
C ALA A 5 14.02 -4.61 12.54
N SER A 6 12.94 -4.89 11.84
CA SER A 6 12.97 -5.30 10.44
C SER A 6 13.67 -4.24 9.58
N VAL A 7 14.14 -4.61 8.38
CA VAL A 7 14.76 -3.63 7.46
C VAL A 7 13.77 -2.51 7.12
N VAL A 8 12.49 -2.87 6.92
CA VAL A 8 11.41 -1.92 6.65
C VAL A 8 11.27 -0.93 7.81
N ASP A 9 11.15 -1.41 9.04
CA ASP A 9 10.89 -0.55 10.20
C ASP A 9 12.11 0.29 10.64
N ARG A 10 13.30 0.03 10.08
CA ARG A 10 14.48 0.91 10.24
C ARG A 10 14.43 2.13 9.31
N ILE A 11 13.75 2.00 8.17
CA ILE A 11 13.74 2.98 7.09
C ILE A 11 12.41 3.74 7.06
N TYR A 12 11.31 3.06 7.37
CA TYR A 12 9.94 3.57 7.31
C TYR A 12 9.32 3.64 8.71
N LYS A 13 8.54 4.68 8.96
CA LYS A 13 7.58 4.74 10.08
C LYS A 13 6.28 4.09 9.64
N ARG A 14 5.71 3.25 10.49
CA ARG A 14 4.44 2.58 10.21
C ARG A 14 3.29 3.36 10.81
N HIS A 15 2.28 3.66 10.00
CA HIS A 15 1.05 4.30 10.45
C HIS A 15 -0.15 3.42 10.15
N ALA A 16 -1.12 3.40 11.05
CA ALA A 16 -2.46 2.96 10.73
C ALA A 16 -3.11 3.94 9.73
N SER A 17 -4.18 3.51 9.07
CA SER A 17 -5.11 4.46 8.46
C SER A 17 -6.17 4.88 9.48
N GLU A 18 -6.46 6.18 9.55
CA GLU A 18 -7.55 6.70 10.37
C GLU A 18 -8.92 6.25 9.87
N LYS A 19 -9.04 6.00 8.56
CA LYS A 19 -10.34 5.78 7.89
C LYS A 19 -10.63 4.32 7.60
N TYR A 20 -9.60 3.50 7.43
CA TYR A 20 -9.75 2.13 6.93
C TYR A 20 -8.84 1.18 7.73
N SER A 21 -9.44 0.30 8.54
CA SER A 21 -8.69 -0.63 9.39
C SER A 21 -7.84 -1.63 8.61
N ASN A 22 -8.25 -1.97 7.38
CA ASN A 22 -7.60 -3.00 6.57
C ASN A 22 -6.26 -2.58 5.94
N ILE A 23 -5.82 -1.33 6.07
CA ILE A 23 -4.55 -0.85 5.50
C ILE A 23 -3.63 -0.21 6.53
N SER A 24 -2.34 -0.20 6.20
CA SER A 24 -1.33 0.58 6.89
C SER A 24 -0.39 1.24 5.89
N TYR A 25 0.35 2.23 6.37
CA TYR A 25 1.29 3.01 5.58
C TYR A 25 2.71 2.81 6.09
N LEU A 26 3.62 2.46 5.19
CA LEU A 26 5.06 2.52 5.43
C LEU A 26 5.55 3.87 4.90
N HIS A 27 5.76 4.83 5.80
CA HIS A 27 6.09 6.20 5.46
C HIS A 27 7.59 6.46 5.63
N HIS A 28 8.26 6.81 4.53
CA HIS A 28 9.66 7.21 4.54
C HIS A 28 9.78 8.72 4.76
N PRO A 29 10.79 9.22 5.50
CA PRO A 29 11.03 10.65 5.66
C PRO A 29 11.17 11.44 4.34
N SER A 30 11.50 10.78 3.22
CA SER A 30 11.49 11.41 1.89
C SER A 30 10.10 11.80 1.37
N GLY A 31 9.01 11.47 2.08
CA GLY A 31 7.64 11.74 1.65
C GLY A 31 7.08 10.66 0.72
N VAL A 32 7.79 9.53 0.58
CA VAL A 32 7.31 8.32 -0.10
C VAL A 32 6.56 7.46 0.90
N THR A 33 5.33 7.10 0.56
CA THR A 33 4.48 6.24 1.38
C THR A 33 4.11 5.00 0.59
N VAL A 34 4.34 3.83 1.17
CA VAL A 34 3.88 2.55 0.61
C VAL A 34 2.61 2.12 1.33
N VAL A 35 1.56 1.84 0.56
CA VAL A 35 0.28 1.31 1.08
C VAL A 35 0.37 -0.21 1.10
N VAL A 36 0.11 -0.81 2.26
CA VAL A 36 0.17 -2.27 2.46
C VAL A 36 -1.08 -2.74 3.19
N LEU A 37 -1.47 -4.00 2.96
CA LEU A 37 -2.56 -4.63 3.70
C LEU A 37 -2.15 -4.82 5.17
N ARG A 38 -3.03 -4.46 6.10
CA ARG A 38 -2.78 -4.59 7.55
C ARG A 38 -3.21 -5.94 8.07
N GLU A 39 -4.45 -6.31 7.78
CA GLU A 39 -5.06 -7.58 8.19
C GLU A 39 -4.91 -8.57 7.05
N ILE A 40 -3.98 -9.51 7.24
CA ILE A 40 -3.65 -10.51 6.23
C ILE A 40 -4.76 -11.59 6.24
N PRO A 41 -5.45 -11.84 5.11
CA PRO A 41 -6.48 -12.86 5.05
C PRO A 41 -5.85 -14.25 5.24
N GLU A 42 -6.59 -15.12 5.92
CA GLU A 42 -6.19 -16.53 6.10
C GLU A 42 -6.33 -17.31 4.79
N SER A 43 -7.40 -17.03 4.04
CA SER A 43 -7.67 -17.63 2.74
C SER A 43 -6.74 -17.07 1.65
N GLU A 44 -6.38 -17.92 0.70
CA GLU A 44 -5.54 -17.56 -0.44
C GLU A 44 -6.18 -16.43 -1.24
N VAL A 45 -5.37 -15.44 -1.62
CA VAL A 45 -5.85 -14.36 -2.48
C VAL A 45 -5.74 -14.81 -3.93
N ILE A 46 -6.89 -14.97 -4.58
CA ILE A 46 -6.98 -15.50 -5.95
C ILE A 46 -7.06 -14.41 -7.01
N SER A 47 -7.46 -13.18 -6.65
CA SER A 47 -7.41 -12.05 -7.57
C SER A 47 -7.30 -10.70 -6.87
N VAL A 48 -6.70 -9.74 -7.59
CA VAL A 48 -6.65 -8.33 -7.21
C VAL A 48 -7.12 -7.50 -8.41
N GLU A 49 -8.26 -6.84 -8.26
CA GLU A 49 -8.88 -6.01 -9.30
C GLU A 49 -8.69 -4.53 -8.99
N TYR A 50 -7.97 -3.80 -9.83
CA TYR A 50 -7.73 -2.37 -9.62
C TYR A 50 -8.97 -1.52 -9.91
N GLY A 51 -9.16 -0.46 -9.13
CA GLY A 51 -10.27 0.46 -9.35
C GLY A 51 -10.11 1.24 -10.65
N ALA A 52 -11.15 1.30 -11.49
CA ALA A 52 -11.23 2.23 -12.62
C ALA A 52 -11.62 3.65 -12.16
N THR A 53 -11.17 4.70 -12.85
CA THR A 53 -11.73 6.05 -12.67
C THR A 53 -12.97 6.25 -13.53
N LYS A 54 -14.08 6.73 -12.94
CA LYS A 54 -15.19 7.34 -13.68
C LYS A 54 -14.77 8.72 -14.22
N LYS A 55 -13.90 8.71 -15.23
CA LYS A 55 -13.81 9.72 -16.28
C LYS A 55 -12.94 9.11 -17.39
N HIS A 56 -13.59 8.73 -18.48
CA HIS A 56 -12.98 8.20 -19.71
C HIS A 56 -12.25 6.83 -19.65
N GLY A 57 -12.54 5.97 -18.67
CA GLY A 57 -12.20 4.53 -18.79
C GLY A 57 -10.71 4.18 -18.75
N VAL A 58 -9.86 5.06 -18.22
CA VAL A 58 -8.42 4.75 -18.05
C VAL A 58 -8.22 3.88 -16.81
N ASP A 59 -7.63 2.71 -17.03
CA ASP A 59 -7.25 1.74 -16.00
C ASP A 59 -6.05 2.27 -15.19
N ARG A 60 -6.18 2.33 -13.85
CA ARG A 60 -5.11 2.80 -12.93
C ARG A 60 -3.86 1.95 -13.00
N SER A 61 -4.00 0.72 -13.47
CA SER A 61 -2.90 -0.23 -13.60
C SER A 61 -2.04 -0.01 -14.85
N ASN A 62 -2.37 1.00 -15.67
CA ASN A 62 -1.52 1.50 -16.75
C ASN A 62 -0.83 2.83 -16.41
N VAL A 63 -0.93 3.30 -15.16
CA VAL A 63 -0.29 4.55 -14.72
C VAL A 63 1.16 4.25 -14.35
N ALA A 64 1.99 4.04 -15.37
CA ALA A 64 3.44 4.09 -15.25
C ALA A 64 3.87 5.56 -15.28
N VAL A 65 4.13 6.16 -14.11
CA VAL A 65 4.67 7.52 -14.04
C VAL A 65 6.19 7.45 -14.31
N VAL A 66 6.57 7.47 -15.59
CA VAL A 66 7.98 7.49 -16.01
C VAL A 66 8.38 8.90 -16.42
N GLY A 67 9.31 9.52 -15.67
CA GLY A 67 10.04 10.73 -16.11
C GLY A 67 10.24 11.82 -15.05
N LYS A 68 11.37 12.54 -15.15
CA LYS A 68 11.81 13.68 -14.30
C LYS A 68 10.85 14.90 -14.26
N GLY A 69 9.71 14.84 -14.95
CA GLY A 69 8.65 15.84 -14.89
C GLY A 69 7.32 15.15 -14.65
N LYS A 70 6.78 15.30 -13.44
CA LYS A 70 5.52 14.73 -12.93
C LYS A 70 4.26 15.21 -13.68
N LYS A 71 4.19 15.09 -15.00
CA LYS A 71 2.99 15.38 -15.82
C LYS A 71 2.19 14.09 -15.97
N GLY A 72 1.14 13.91 -15.18
CA GLY A 72 0.19 12.78 -15.32
C GLY A 72 -0.12 11.98 -14.04
N GLY A 73 0.40 12.38 -12.88
CA GLY A 73 0.13 11.67 -11.62
C GLY A 73 -1.35 11.68 -11.26
N VAL A 74 -1.92 10.51 -10.96
CA VAL A 74 -3.31 10.38 -10.53
C VAL A 74 -3.43 10.90 -9.10
N VAL A 75 -4.23 11.94 -8.91
CA VAL A 75 -4.53 12.46 -7.56
C VAL A 75 -5.49 11.48 -6.87
N LEU A 76 -5.05 10.95 -5.73
CA LEU A 76 -5.86 10.15 -4.84
C LEU A 76 -6.61 11.05 -3.86
N GLN A 77 -7.91 10.82 -3.73
CA GLN A 77 -8.71 11.25 -2.59
C GLN A 77 -8.75 10.14 -1.55
N THR A 78 -9.07 10.47 -0.30
CA THR A 78 -9.08 9.47 0.78
C THR A 78 -10.00 8.28 0.48
N ASP A 79 -11.13 8.52 -0.17
CA ASP A 79 -12.13 7.50 -0.54
C ASP A 79 -11.81 6.80 -1.87
N THR A 80 -10.73 7.17 -2.56
CA THR A 80 -10.36 6.58 -3.84
C THR A 80 -10.12 5.08 -3.68
N LYS A 81 -10.93 4.27 -4.39
CA LYS A 81 -10.73 2.81 -4.46
C LYS A 81 -9.44 2.50 -5.20
N LEU A 82 -8.52 1.80 -4.52
CA LEU A 82 -7.27 1.33 -5.09
C LEU A 82 -7.48 -0.03 -5.77
N CYS A 83 -7.98 -1.01 -5.02
CA CYS A 83 -8.31 -2.34 -5.54
C CYS A 83 -9.42 -3.02 -4.74
N THR A 84 -9.94 -4.10 -5.30
CA THR A 84 -10.75 -5.12 -4.64
C THR A 84 -9.98 -6.43 -4.67
N ILE A 85 -9.82 -7.06 -3.50
CA ILE A 85 -9.11 -8.33 -3.31
C ILE A 85 -10.18 -9.41 -3.16
N LYS A 86 -10.05 -10.52 -3.88
CA LYS A 86 -10.93 -11.69 -3.73
C LYS A 86 -10.13 -12.87 -3.21
N CYS A 87 -10.69 -13.55 -2.21
CA CYS A 87 -10.10 -14.73 -1.60
C CYS A 87 -10.78 -16.02 -2.09
N ALA A 88 -10.09 -17.15 -1.96
CA ALA A 88 -10.60 -18.47 -2.37
C ALA A 88 -11.85 -18.91 -1.60
N ASP A 89 -12.06 -18.36 -0.39
CA ASP A 89 -13.26 -18.61 0.44
C ASP A 89 -14.48 -17.76 0.02
N GLY A 90 -14.34 -16.94 -1.03
CA GLY A 90 -15.37 -16.04 -1.53
C GLY A 90 -15.43 -14.70 -0.79
N SER A 91 -14.59 -14.45 0.21
CA SER A 91 -14.52 -13.14 0.86
C SER A 91 -13.90 -12.09 -0.07
N GLU A 92 -14.37 -10.84 0.09
CA GLU A 92 -13.86 -9.70 -0.69
C GLU A 92 -13.42 -8.57 0.23
N ILE A 93 -12.26 -7.97 -0.07
CA ILE A 93 -11.71 -6.84 0.68
C ILE A 93 -11.55 -5.66 -0.28
N THR A 94 -12.28 -4.56 -0.02
CA THR A 94 -12.10 -3.32 -0.76
C THR A 94 -11.04 -2.45 -0.09
N VAL A 95 -10.01 -2.08 -0.85
CA VAL A 95 -8.93 -1.22 -0.39
C VAL A 95 -9.10 0.19 -0.97
N ARG A 96 -9.04 1.19 -0.10
CA ARG A 96 -9.12 2.61 -0.45
C ARG A 96 -7.85 3.34 -0.02
N SER A 97 -7.58 4.49 -0.61
CA SER A 97 -6.35 5.25 -0.36
C SER A 97 -6.16 5.63 1.11
N GLY A 98 -7.24 6.06 1.77
CA GLY A 98 -7.23 6.59 3.15
C GLY A 98 -6.50 7.93 3.32
N VAL A 99 -5.56 8.26 2.44
CA VAL A 99 -4.84 9.54 2.36
C VAL A 99 -5.13 10.28 1.05
N LYS A 100 -4.91 11.59 1.06
CA LYS A 100 -4.82 12.40 -0.17
C LYS A 100 -3.38 12.44 -0.65
N GLY A 101 -3.15 12.29 -1.95
CA GLY A 101 -1.78 12.31 -2.48
C GLY A 101 -1.72 12.09 -3.98
N THR A 102 -0.52 11.94 -4.50
CA THR A 102 -0.28 11.57 -5.90
C THR A 102 0.14 10.11 -5.96
N LEU A 103 -0.63 9.30 -6.69
CA LEU A 103 -0.28 7.92 -7.00
C LEU A 103 0.98 7.91 -7.88
N VAL A 104 2.00 7.20 -7.43
CA VAL A 104 3.25 6.98 -8.17
C VAL A 104 3.18 5.65 -8.92
N GLU A 105 2.72 4.60 -8.24
CA GLU A 105 2.72 3.24 -8.78
C GLU A 105 1.61 2.40 -8.12
N MET A 106 0.95 1.55 -8.90
CA MET A 106 0.18 0.40 -8.43
C MET A 106 1.00 -0.87 -8.68
N ASN A 107 0.95 -1.85 -7.77
CA ASN A 107 1.76 -3.06 -7.91
C ASN A 107 1.20 -4.05 -8.95
N ASP A 108 1.44 -3.82 -10.24
CA ASP A 108 0.92 -4.64 -11.33
C ASP A 108 1.23 -6.14 -11.23
N ARG A 109 2.25 -6.54 -10.45
CA ARG A 109 2.58 -7.95 -10.22
C ARG A 109 1.42 -8.73 -9.63
N LEU A 110 0.56 -8.09 -8.81
CA LEU A 110 -0.59 -8.71 -8.18
C LEU A 110 -1.66 -9.18 -9.19
N LYS A 111 -1.62 -8.72 -10.45
CA LYS A 111 -2.49 -9.26 -11.51
C LYS A 111 -2.17 -10.73 -11.83
N THR A 112 -0.90 -11.09 -11.74
CA THR A 112 -0.38 -12.43 -12.08
C THR A 112 -0.02 -13.25 -10.86
N GLN A 113 0.28 -12.60 -9.74
CA GLN A 113 0.71 -13.21 -8.48
C GLN A 113 -0.03 -12.55 -7.32
N PRO A 114 -1.37 -12.70 -7.24
CA PRO A 114 -2.22 -11.99 -6.29
C PRO A 114 -1.89 -12.32 -4.82
N ASP A 115 -1.51 -13.56 -4.53
CA ASP A 115 -1.21 -14.03 -3.17
C ASP A 115 0.10 -13.46 -2.58
N LEU A 116 0.87 -12.69 -3.35
CA LEU A 116 1.98 -11.88 -2.81
C LEU A 116 1.49 -10.90 -1.74
N ILE A 117 0.25 -10.42 -1.84
CA ILE A 117 -0.35 -9.53 -0.83
C ILE A 117 -0.44 -10.18 0.56
N ARG A 118 -0.51 -11.52 0.60
CA ARG A 118 -0.57 -12.33 1.84
C ARG A 118 0.82 -12.79 2.27
N THR A 119 1.61 -13.28 1.32
CA THR A 119 2.92 -13.91 1.58
C THR A 119 4.07 -12.92 1.74
N ALA A 120 3.98 -11.73 1.14
CA ALA A 120 5.01 -10.70 1.19
C ALA A 120 4.45 -9.25 1.25
N PRO A 121 3.50 -8.93 2.15
CA PRO A 121 2.72 -7.68 2.13
C PRO A 121 3.53 -6.38 2.15
N GLU A 122 4.72 -6.41 2.76
CA GLU A 122 5.60 -5.24 2.93
C GLU A 122 6.78 -5.22 1.97
N ASN A 123 6.83 -6.19 1.06
CA ASN A 123 7.88 -6.30 0.06
C ASN A 123 7.22 -6.44 -1.32
N GLN A 124 7.10 -7.65 -1.86
CA GLN A 124 6.59 -7.87 -3.20
C GLN A 124 5.06 -7.73 -3.30
N GLY A 125 4.36 -7.74 -2.17
CA GLY A 125 2.91 -7.69 -2.04
C GLY A 125 2.33 -6.33 -1.68
N TYR A 126 3.12 -5.24 -1.76
CA TYR A 126 2.60 -3.90 -1.50
C TYR A 126 1.48 -3.55 -2.49
N ILE A 127 0.62 -2.59 -2.14
CA ILE A 127 -0.56 -2.26 -2.96
C ILE A 127 -0.26 -1.08 -3.91
N ALA A 128 0.25 0.00 -3.34
CA ALA A 128 0.52 1.24 -4.07
C ALA A 128 1.65 2.05 -3.44
N VAL A 129 2.27 2.92 -4.24
CA VAL A 129 3.20 3.95 -3.79
C VAL A 129 2.56 5.33 -3.99
N VAL A 130 2.58 6.14 -2.93
CA VAL A 130 1.99 7.48 -2.89
C VAL A 130 3.05 8.50 -2.49
N THR A 131 3.03 9.66 -3.12
CA THR A 131 3.84 10.82 -2.72
C THR A 131 2.96 12.06 -2.53
N TYR A 132 3.51 13.05 -1.84
CA TYR A 132 2.82 14.30 -1.54
C TYR A 132 3.50 15.49 -2.25
N GLY A 133 2.89 16.68 -2.11
CA GLY A 133 3.45 17.92 -2.63
C GLY A 133 4.87 18.18 -2.11
N ALA A 134 5.64 19.00 -2.82
CA ALA A 134 7.01 19.33 -2.41
C ALA A 134 7.03 19.93 -0.99
N GLY A 135 7.90 19.40 -0.12
CA GLY A 135 8.00 19.82 1.27
C GLY A 135 6.94 19.24 2.21
N ILE A 136 5.88 18.60 1.69
CA ILE A 136 4.83 17.96 2.51
C ILE A 136 5.33 16.58 2.95
N ARG A 137 5.41 16.39 4.27
CA ARG A 137 5.87 15.14 4.90
C ARG A 137 4.77 14.43 5.67
N GLU A 138 3.72 15.15 6.04
CA GLU A 138 2.55 14.60 6.73
C GLU A 138 1.29 14.94 5.93
N THR A 139 0.32 14.04 5.98
CA THR A 139 -0.97 14.18 5.32
C THR A 139 -2.07 13.74 6.27
N ASP A 140 -3.26 14.32 6.13
CA ASP A 140 -4.47 13.81 6.74
C ASP A 140 -4.68 12.33 6.35
N GLY A 141 -5.20 11.52 7.27
CA GLY A 141 -5.51 10.11 7.08
C GLY A 141 -4.47 9.14 7.64
N PHE A 142 -3.28 9.62 8.04
CA PHE A 142 -2.35 8.85 8.87
C PHE A 142 -2.88 8.78 10.29
N GLY A 143 -3.12 7.56 10.77
CA GLY A 143 -3.51 7.31 12.15
C GLY A 143 -2.31 7.13 13.06
N GLU A 144 -2.58 6.44 14.17
CA GLU A 144 -1.56 6.09 15.16
C GLU A 144 -0.33 5.44 14.54
N VAL A 145 0.83 5.73 15.13
CA VAL A 145 2.07 5.05 14.80
C VAL A 145 1.99 3.62 15.33
N LEU A 146 2.13 2.66 14.43
CA LEU A 146 2.09 1.24 14.77
C LEU A 146 3.46 0.75 15.26
N PRO A 147 3.50 -0.26 16.13
CA PRO A 147 4.75 -0.81 16.65
C PRO A 147 5.60 -1.41 15.52
N GLN A 148 6.92 -1.27 15.64
CA GLN A 148 7.87 -1.84 14.69
C GLN A 148 7.84 -3.36 14.74
N LYS A 149 7.86 -4.03 13.58
CA LYS A 149 8.05 -5.48 13.53
C LYS A 149 9.47 -5.81 13.94
N ARG A 150 9.60 -6.75 14.88
CA ARG A 150 10.88 -7.24 15.37
C ARG A 150 11.14 -8.66 14.91
N LEU A 151 12.30 -8.87 14.30
CA LEU A 151 12.79 -10.19 13.92
C LEU A 151 13.50 -10.82 15.12
N LYS A 152 13.21 -12.10 15.35
CA LYS A 152 13.89 -12.93 16.35
C LYS A 152 14.82 -13.87 15.59
N LEU A 153 16.12 -13.81 15.88
CA LEU A 153 17.06 -14.82 15.39
C LEU A 153 16.81 -16.11 16.14
N GLN A 154 16.39 -17.17 15.45
CA GLN A 154 16.47 -18.52 15.99
C GLN A 154 17.93 -18.94 15.92
N LYS A 155 18.50 -19.31 17.07
CA LYS A 155 19.80 -19.99 17.09
C LYS A 155 19.58 -21.37 16.44
N LEU A 156 20.39 -21.68 15.42
CA LEU A 156 20.54 -23.02 14.88
C LEU A 156 21.05 -23.97 15.96
#